data_AF-A0AB33KTN8-F1
#
_entry.id   AF-A0AB33KTN8-F1
#
_cell.length_a   1.000
_cell.length_b   1.000
_cell.length_c   1.000
_cell.angle_alpha   90.00
_cell.angle_beta   90.00
_cell.angle_gamma   90.00
#
_symmetry.space_group_name_H-M   'P 1'
#
loop_
_entity.id
_entity.type
_entity.pdbx_description
1 polymer ?
#
loop_
_entity_poly.entity_id
_entity_poly.type
_entity_poly.pdbx_seq_one_letter_code
_entity_poly.pdbx_strand_id
1 'polypeptide(L)'
;MTSDGVIANEAIRAAWDSYRVLEKRTPDGERQEARRRVQAAVDAYGRAEVSRGTVFLVGVLTGFLIAEQSGGEDRLDPLSDLIPAVIRRLPAFESADPAQLPMATGVLMAAAMGMDTVEWRDRFGPIPPEEALVHGFVLWLLADLFDSLAGQPGGIDRTMRETFDSLAAGQ
;
A
#
# COMPACT_ATOMS: atom_id res chain seq x y z
N MET A 1 9.71 -11.07 -23.79
CA MET A 1 9.46 -9.62 -23.78
C MET A 1 8.31 -9.38 -22.82
N THR A 2 8.61 -9.32 -21.53
CA THR A 2 7.66 -8.98 -20.47
C THR A 2 7.43 -7.48 -20.49
N SER A 3 6.18 -7.04 -20.42
CA SER A 3 5.79 -5.63 -20.49
C SER A 3 6.45 -4.84 -19.34
N ASP A 4 7.45 -4.00 -19.66
CA ASP A 4 8.41 -3.40 -18.71
C ASP A 4 7.83 -2.33 -17.76
N GLY A 5 6.51 -2.20 -17.63
CA GLY A 5 5.90 -1.15 -16.80
C GLY A 5 4.51 -1.43 -16.23
N VAL A 6 3.91 -2.59 -16.52
CA VAL A 6 2.55 -2.90 -16.05
C VAL A 6 2.64 -3.97 -14.98
N ILE A 7 2.30 -3.61 -13.74
CA ILE A 7 2.25 -4.55 -12.62
C ILE A 7 1.09 -5.52 -12.86
N ALA A 8 1.31 -6.82 -12.65
CA ALA A 8 0.25 -7.81 -12.73
C ALA A 8 -0.90 -7.48 -11.75
N ASN A 9 -2.15 -7.47 -12.23
CA ASN A 9 -3.33 -7.17 -11.40
C ASN A 9 -3.42 -8.08 -10.17
N GLU A 10 -3.05 -9.35 -10.33
CA GLU A 10 -3.00 -10.35 -9.28
C GLU A 10 -1.92 -10.03 -8.22
N ALA A 11 -0.79 -9.43 -8.63
CA ALA A 11 0.24 -8.97 -7.71
C ALA A 11 -0.23 -7.76 -6.89
N ILE A 12 -0.99 -6.84 -7.51
CA ILE A 12 -1.62 -5.71 -6.81
C ILE A 12 -2.66 -6.24 -5.80
N ARG A 13 -3.51 -7.20 -6.19
CA ARG A 13 -4.48 -7.83 -5.28
C ARG A 13 -3.80 -8.53 -4.11
N ALA A 14 -2.72 -9.26 -4.36
CA ALA A 14 -1.94 -9.91 -3.32
C ALA A 14 -1.25 -8.89 -2.39
N ALA A 15 -0.76 -7.78 -2.92
CA ALA A 15 -0.26 -6.68 -2.11
C ALA A 15 -1.34 -6.13 -1.17
N TRP A 16 -2.58 -5.95 -1.66
CA TRP A 16 -3.72 -5.59 -0.81
C TRP A 16 -4.06 -6.68 0.22
N ASP A 17 -4.01 -7.96 -0.14
CA ASP A 17 -4.25 -9.04 0.83
C ASP A 17 -3.22 -9.04 1.97
N SER A 18 -2.01 -8.51 1.76
CA SER A 18 -1.02 -8.35 2.82
C SER A 18 -1.48 -7.37 3.92
N TYR A 19 -2.31 -6.37 3.60
CA TYR A 19 -2.98 -5.53 4.60
C TYR A 19 -3.89 -6.38 5.50
N ARG A 20 -4.70 -7.29 4.95
CA ARG A 20 -5.59 -8.18 5.72
C ARG A 20 -4.84 -9.17 6.60
N VAL A 21 -3.61 -9.52 6.20
CA VAL A 21 -2.72 -10.33 7.04
C VAL A 21 -2.28 -9.58 8.31
N LEU A 22 -2.05 -8.28 8.19
CA LEU A 22 -1.64 -7.40 9.29
C LEU A 22 -2.82 -6.92 10.15
N GLU A 23 -4.02 -6.81 9.55
CA GLU A 23 -5.22 -6.32 10.22
C GLU A 23 -5.71 -7.31 11.29
N LYS A 24 -5.69 -6.85 12.55
CA LYS A 24 -6.08 -7.65 13.71
C LYS A 24 -7.57 -7.96 13.72
N ARG A 25 -8.40 -7.08 13.15
CA ARG A 25 -9.85 -7.24 13.03
C ARG A 25 -10.27 -8.27 11.98
N THR A 26 -9.39 -8.63 11.04
CA THR A 26 -9.69 -9.66 10.05
C THR A 26 -9.82 -11.03 10.74
N PRO A 27 -10.93 -11.76 10.53
CA PRO A 27 -11.12 -13.10 11.08
C PRO A 27 -10.02 -14.07 10.66
N ASP A 28 -9.65 -15.02 11.52
CA ASP A 28 -8.51 -15.92 11.26
C ASP A 28 -8.66 -16.73 9.97
N GLY A 29 -9.87 -17.20 9.65
CA GLY A 29 -10.14 -17.92 8.40
C GLY A 29 -9.83 -17.08 7.16
N GLU A 30 -10.29 -15.82 7.17
CA GLU A 30 -10.01 -14.85 6.11
C GLU A 30 -8.53 -14.47 6.04
N ARG A 31 -7.87 -14.36 7.20
CA ARG A 31 -6.43 -14.08 7.27
C ARG A 31 -5.62 -15.21 6.65
N GLN A 32 -6.00 -16.47 6.90
CA GLN A 32 -5.34 -17.62 6.28
C GLN A 32 -5.58 -17.68 4.77
N GLU A 33 -6.78 -17.32 4.31
CA GLU A 33 -7.06 -17.23 2.88
C GLU A 33 -6.28 -16.11 2.19
N ALA A 34 -6.18 -14.93 2.81
CA ALA A 34 -5.32 -13.85 2.35
C ALA A 34 -3.85 -14.30 2.27
N ARG A 35 -3.32 -14.99 3.29
CA ARG A 35 -1.96 -15.57 3.25
C ARG A 35 -1.77 -16.54 2.08
N ARG A 36 -2.73 -17.41 1.81
CA ARG A 36 -2.67 -18.34 0.67
C ARG A 36 -2.65 -17.59 -0.66
N ARG A 37 -3.47 -16.54 -0.82
CA ARG A 37 -3.49 -15.70 -2.03
C ARG A 37 -2.19 -14.94 -2.23
N VAL A 38 -1.62 -14.39 -1.16
CA VAL A 38 -0.27 -13.77 -1.19
C VAL A 38 0.77 -14.79 -1.63
N GLN A 39 0.81 -15.97 -1.03
CA GLN A 39 1.79 -17.00 -1.39
C GLN A 39 1.65 -17.44 -2.85
N ALA A 40 0.42 -17.68 -3.32
CA ALA A 40 0.17 -18.06 -4.71
C ALA A 40 0.65 -17.00 -5.70
N ALA A 41 0.45 -15.71 -5.40
CA ALA A 41 0.96 -14.63 -6.24
C ALA A 41 2.49 -14.52 -6.20
N VAL A 42 3.11 -14.73 -5.04
CA VAL A 42 4.59 -14.78 -4.94
C VAL A 42 5.15 -15.95 -5.75
N ASP A 43 4.50 -17.12 -5.73
CA ASP A 43 4.94 -18.29 -6.50
C ASP A 43 4.78 -18.08 -8.02
N ALA A 44 3.74 -17.35 -8.44
CA ALA A 44 3.45 -17.10 -9.85
C ALA A 44 4.24 -15.93 -10.46
N TYR A 45 4.37 -14.83 -9.72
CA TYR A 45 4.90 -13.55 -10.24
C TYR A 45 6.22 -13.12 -9.56
N GLY A 46 6.59 -13.77 -8.46
CA GLY A 46 7.75 -13.43 -7.66
C GLY A 46 7.46 -12.34 -6.62
N ARG A 47 8.28 -12.35 -5.55
CA ARG A 47 8.18 -11.38 -4.45
C ARG A 47 8.39 -9.93 -4.90
N ALA A 48 9.26 -9.71 -5.88
CA ALA A 48 9.55 -8.38 -6.39
C ALA A 48 8.30 -7.72 -6.99
N GLU A 49 7.52 -8.47 -7.77
CA GLU A 49 6.30 -7.95 -8.41
C GLU A 49 5.21 -7.64 -7.39
N VAL A 50 5.03 -8.49 -6.38
CA VAL A 50 4.10 -8.21 -5.26
C VAL A 50 4.55 -6.98 -4.47
N SER A 51 5.85 -6.79 -4.26
CA SER A 51 6.39 -5.60 -3.58
C SER A 51 6.17 -4.32 -4.39
N ARG A 52 6.31 -4.37 -5.72
CA ARG A 52 5.95 -3.26 -6.62
C ARG A 52 4.45 -2.96 -6.55
N GLY A 53 3.60 -3.99 -6.45
CA GLY A 53 2.17 -3.84 -6.18
C GLY A 53 1.88 -3.07 -4.88
N THR A 54 2.63 -3.32 -3.81
CA THR A 54 2.51 -2.57 -2.55
C THR A 54 2.90 -1.10 -2.74
N VAL A 55 4.01 -0.81 -3.42
CA VAL A 55 4.45 0.57 -3.72
C VAL A 55 3.39 1.31 -4.53
N PHE A 56 2.85 0.67 -5.55
CA PHE A 56 1.75 1.21 -6.35
C PHE A 56 0.54 1.58 -5.47
N LEU A 57 0.10 0.67 -4.59
CA LEU A 57 -1.03 0.93 -3.69
C LEU A 57 -0.77 2.05 -2.70
N VAL A 58 0.47 2.19 -2.19
CA VAL A 58 0.88 3.34 -1.37
C VAL A 58 0.70 4.65 -2.14
N GLY A 59 1.12 4.66 -3.42
CA GLY A 59 0.91 5.79 -4.32
C GLY A 59 -0.57 6.13 -4.52
N VAL A 60 -1.38 5.11 -4.82
CA VAL A 60 -2.83 5.25 -5.02
C VAL A 60 -3.51 5.82 -3.78
N LEU A 61 -3.32 5.21 -2.60
CA LEU A 61 -3.97 5.66 -1.37
C LEU A 61 -3.52 7.06 -0.97
N THR A 62 -2.23 7.36 -1.11
CA THR A 62 -1.71 8.71 -0.85
C THR A 62 -2.36 9.72 -1.79
N GLY A 63 -2.43 9.43 -3.10
CA GLY A 63 -3.10 10.28 -4.08
C GLY A 63 -4.58 10.52 -3.77
N PHE A 64 -5.32 9.47 -3.37
CA PHE A 64 -6.71 9.59 -2.94
C PHE A 64 -6.87 10.49 -1.73
N LEU A 65 -6.05 10.29 -0.69
CA LEU A 65 -6.07 11.14 0.51
C LEU A 65 -5.80 12.60 0.16
N ILE A 66 -4.95 12.89 -0.82
CA ILE A 66 -4.67 14.26 -1.26
C ILE A 66 -5.85 14.84 -2.03
N ALA A 67 -6.42 14.07 -2.96
CA ALA A 67 -7.49 14.52 -3.84
C ALA A 67 -8.80 14.81 -3.09
N GLU A 68 -9.21 13.92 -2.17
CA GLU A 68 -10.44 14.06 -1.35
C GLU A 68 -10.45 15.34 -0.49
N GLN A 69 -9.28 15.95 -0.25
CA GLN A 69 -9.13 17.13 0.61
C GLN A 69 -9.06 18.44 -0.17
N SER A 70 -9.35 18.43 -1.48
CA SER A 70 -9.26 19.60 -2.37
C SER A 70 -10.37 20.65 -2.19
N GLY A 71 -11.06 20.72 -1.03
CA GLY A 71 -12.24 21.57 -0.85
C GLY A 71 -12.57 22.10 0.56
N GLY A 72 -11.72 21.92 1.59
CA GLY A 72 -12.02 22.36 2.97
C GLY A 72 -10.87 23.10 3.69
N GLU A 73 -11.19 23.86 4.75
CA GLU A 73 -10.23 24.60 5.59
C GLU A 73 -9.34 23.68 6.46
N ASP A 74 -9.78 22.46 6.77
CA ASP A 74 -9.03 21.42 7.51
C ASP A 74 -8.27 20.45 6.59
N ARG A 75 -7.55 20.98 5.60
CA ARG A 75 -6.79 20.18 4.64
C ARG A 75 -5.52 19.62 5.29
N LEU A 76 -5.33 18.30 5.31
CA LEU A 76 -4.04 17.67 5.59
C LEU A 76 -3.05 18.07 4.49
N ASP A 77 -2.00 18.79 4.86
CA ASP A 77 -0.87 19.01 3.98
C ASP A 77 -0.07 17.70 3.86
N PRO A 78 0.15 17.17 2.64
CA PRO A 78 0.77 15.86 2.50
C PRO A 78 2.20 15.82 3.02
N LEU A 79 2.94 16.92 2.86
CA LEU A 79 4.35 17.01 3.22
C LEU A 79 4.53 17.35 4.71
N SER A 80 3.62 18.14 5.27
CA SER A 80 3.72 18.67 6.63
C SER A 80 2.95 17.84 7.65
N ASP A 81 1.88 17.15 7.24
CA ASP A 81 0.99 16.40 8.12
C ASP A 81 1.01 14.90 7.83
N LEU A 82 0.64 14.48 6.61
CA LEU A 82 0.45 13.06 6.27
C LEU A 82 1.74 12.24 6.40
N ILE A 83 2.81 12.65 5.69
CA ILE A 83 4.07 11.92 5.68
C ILE A 83 4.66 11.86 7.10
N PRO A 84 4.80 12.98 7.85
CA PRO A 84 5.29 12.91 9.21
C PRO A 84 4.44 12.03 10.13
N ALA A 85 3.10 12.05 10.00
CA ALA A 85 2.23 11.21 10.80
C ALA A 85 2.45 9.71 10.54
N VAL A 86 2.56 9.30 9.27
CA VAL A 86 2.85 7.90 8.90
C VAL A 86 4.23 7.48 9.40
N ILE A 87 5.26 8.28 9.13
CA ILE A 87 6.64 7.94 9.51
C ILE A 87 6.80 7.86 11.04
N ARG A 88 6.15 8.74 11.82
CA ARG A 88 6.17 8.68 13.29
C ARG A 88 5.52 7.42 13.86
N ARG A 89 4.60 6.78 13.13
CA ARG A 89 3.95 5.52 13.58
C ARG A 89 4.76 4.27 13.22
N LEU A 90 5.65 4.32 12.22
CA LEU A 90 6.43 3.15 11.78
C LEU A 90 7.31 2.52 12.88
N PRO A 91 7.98 3.28 13.77
CA PRO A 91 8.74 2.69 14.87
C PRO A 91 7.92 1.88 15.88
N ALA A 92 6.58 1.99 15.87
CA ALA A 92 5.72 1.18 16.73
C ALA A 92 5.61 -0.29 16.26
N PHE A 93 6.06 -0.60 15.05
CA PHE A 93 6.14 -1.96 14.53
C PHE A 93 7.53 -2.53 14.84
N GLU A 94 7.61 -3.51 15.75
CA GLU A 94 8.88 -4.08 16.23
C GLU A 94 9.78 -4.61 15.10
N SER A 95 9.18 -5.03 13.98
CA SER A 95 9.89 -5.55 12.80
C SER A 95 10.17 -4.50 11.72
N ALA A 96 9.83 -3.23 11.94
CA ALA A 96 10.20 -2.16 11.03
C ALA A 96 11.67 -1.77 11.26
N ASP A 97 12.53 -2.14 10.31
CA ASP A 97 13.93 -1.72 10.31
C ASP A 97 14.03 -0.21 10.02
N PRO A 98 14.57 0.61 10.96
CA PRO A 98 14.72 2.04 10.76
C PRO A 98 15.55 2.42 9.52
N ALA A 99 16.45 1.54 9.07
CA ALA A 99 17.27 1.79 7.88
C ALA A 99 16.44 1.87 6.59
N GLN A 100 15.22 1.33 6.59
CA GLN A 100 14.31 1.34 5.43
C GLN A 100 13.39 2.56 5.40
N LEU A 101 13.34 3.36 6.48
CA LEU A 101 12.49 4.55 6.56
C LEU A 101 12.74 5.58 5.44
N PRO A 102 13.98 5.83 4.98
CA PRO A 102 14.22 6.74 3.87
C PRO A 102 13.51 6.30 2.57
N MET A 103 13.46 4.99 2.29
CA MET A 103 12.81 4.47 1.09
C MET A 103 11.30 4.65 1.16
N ALA A 104 10.69 4.28 2.29
CA ALA A 104 9.27 4.49 2.56
C ALA A 104 8.87 5.98 2.49
N THR A 105 9.69 6.85 3.07
CA THR A 105 9.48 8.31 3.02
C THR A 105 9.57 8.82 1.58
N GLY A 106 10.54 8.35 0.81
CA GLY A 106 10.71 8.72 -0.58
C GLY A 106 9.54 8.30 -1.47
N VAL A 107 8.99 7.11 -1.27
CA VAL A 107 7.77 6.65 -1.97
C VAL A 107 6.58 7.56 -1.64
N LEU A 108 6.37 7.89 -0.37
CA LEU A 108 5.28 8.79 0.03
C LEU A 108 5.46 10.21 -0.53
N MET A 109 6.69 10.74 -0.56
CA MET A 109 6.99 12.03 -1.17
C MET A 109 6.75 12.01 -2.69
N ALA A 110 7.17 10.95 -3.37
CA ALA A 110 6.92 10.77 -4.80
C ALA A 110 5.41 10.78 -5.09
N ALA A 111 4.63 10.03 -4.29
CA ALA A 111 3.17 10.02 -4.38
C ALA A 111 2.57 11.42 -4.15
N ALA A 112 3.04 12.13 -3.11
CA ALA A 112 2.57 13.47 -2.76
C ALA A 112 2.87 14.51 -3.85
N MET A 113 3.94 14.32 -4.62
CA MET A 113 4.30 15.15 -5.76
C MET A 113 3.63 14.72 -7.07
N GLY A 114 2.75 13.71 -7.04
CA GLY A 114 2.07 13.20 -8.24
C GLY A 114 2.99 12.44 -9.19
N MET A 115 4.12 11.91 -8.70
CA MET A 115 5.03 11.09 -9.48
C MET A 115 4.56 9.63 -9.51
N ASP A 116 4.98 8.89 -10.54
CA ASP A 116 4.86 7.43 -10.54
C ASP A 116 5.77 6.85 -9.44
N THR A 117 5.16 6.27 -8.42
CA THR A 117 5.86 5.73 -7.25
C THR A 117 6.67 4.49 -7.55
N VAL A 118 6.20 3.66 -8.49
CA VAL A 118 6.86 2.42 -8.89
C VAL A 118 8.08 2.76 -9.73
N GLU A 119 7.91 3.63 -10.73
CA GLU A 119 9.02 4.11 -11.55
C GLU A 119 10.07 4.83 -10.68
N TRP A 120 9.63 5.71 -9.77
CA TRP A 120 10.53 6.40 -8.84
C TRP A 120 11.34 5.40 -8.00
N ARG A 121 10.68 4.36 -7.48
CA ARG A 121 11.31 3.35 -6.62
C ARG A 121 12.25 2.45 -7.40
N ASP A 122 11.88 2.01 -8.60
CA ASP A 122 12.67 1.07 -9.40
C ASP A 122 14.08 1.61 -9.72
N ARG A 123 14.29 2.94 -9.69
CA ARG A 123 15.62 3.59 -9.86
C ARG A 123 16.65 3.20 -8.79
N PHE A 124 16.22 2.70 -7.64
CA PHE A 124 17.09 2.29 -6.53
C PHE A 124 17.39 0.78 -6.53
N GLY A 125 17.03 0.07 -7.61
CA GLY A 125 17.25 -1.36 -7.76
C GLY A 125 16.15 -2.19 -7.09
N PRO A 126 16.36 -3.51 -6.91
CA PRO A 126 15.36 -4.40 -6.33
C PRO A 126 14.91 -3.96 -4.93
N ILE A 127 13.64 -4.20 -4.59
CA ILE A 127 13.12 -3.97 -3.24
C ILE A 127 13.54 -5.15 -2.35
N PRO A 128 14.38 -4.93 -1.31
CA PRO A 128 14.75 -5.99 -0.39
C PRO A 128 13.58 -6.36 0.54
N PRO A 129 13.57 -7.56 1.13
CA PRO A 129 12.47 -8.03 1.99
C PRO A 129 12.13 -7.10 3.16
N GLU A 130 13.13 -6.51 3.79
CA GLU A 130 12.99 -5.60 4.93
C GLU A 130 12.25 -4.33 4.51
N GLU A 131 12.57 -3.79 3.34
CA GLU A 131 11.90 -2.62 2.79
C GLU A 131 10.47 -2.94 2.35
N ALA A 132 10.26 -4.10 1.71
CA ALA A 132 8.93 -4.57 1.31
C ALA A 132 7.99 -4.68 2.53
N LEU A 133 8.52 -5.12 3.68
CA LEU A 133 7.77 -5.18 4.93
C LEU A 133 7.37 -3.77 5.42
N VAL A 134 8.30 -2.81 5.39
CA VAL A 134 8.00 -1.42 5.78
C VAL A 134 6.98 -0.79 4.84
N HIS A 135 7.05 -1.03 3.53
CA HIS A 135 5.99 -0.62 2.60
C HIS A 135 4.63 -1.26 2.92
N GLY A 136 4.62 -2.51 3.38
CA GLY A 136 3.40 -3.16 3.88
C GLY A 136 2.81 -2.45 5.11
N PHE A 137 3.65 -2.01 6.06
CA PHE A 137 3.19 -1.21 7.20
C PHE A 137 2.68 0.18 6.79
N VAL A 138 3.35 0.84 5.85
CA VAL A 138 2.89 2.11 5.28
C VAL A 138 1.52 1.94 4.63
N LEU A 139 1.34 0.91 3.81
CA LEU A 139 0.05 0.60 3.18
C LEU A 139 -1.04 0.41 4.25
N TRP A 140 -0.75 -0.33 5.32
CA TRP A 140 -1.68 -0.54 6.41
C TRP A 140 -2.03 0.76 7.16
N LEU A 141 -1.05 1.62 7.44
CA LEU A 141 -1.26 2.91 8.09
C LEU A 141 -2.10 3.87 7.25
N LEU A 142 -1.90 3.87 5.92
CA LEU A 142 -2.70 4.67 5.01
C LEU A 142 -4.15 4.19 4.95
N ALA A 143 -4.37 2.86 4.93
CA ALA A 143 -5.70 2.27 5.00
C ALA A 143 -6.41 2.61 6.33
N ASP A 144 -5.70 2.50 7.46
CA ASP A 144 -6.21 2.88 8.80
C ASP A 144 -6.58 4.37 8.87
N LEU A 145 -5.77 5.23 8.26
CA LEU A 145 -6.04 6.67 8.19
C LEU A 145 -7.28 6.95 7.33
N PHE A 146 -7.42 6.30 6.18
CA PHE A 146 -8.59 6.46 5.31
C PHE A 146 -9.88 6.11 6.04
N ASP A 147 -9.92 4.95 6.71
CA ASP A 147 -11.06 4.52 7.51
C ASP A 147 -11.36 5.49 8.65
N SER A 148 -10.32 6.03 9.28
CA SER A 148 -10.44 6.98 10.39
C SER A 148 -11.05 8.31 9.94
N LEU A 149 -10.62 8.84 8.79
CA LEU A 149 -11.18 10.06 8.20
C LEU A 149 -12.64 9.86 7.77
N ALA A 150 -12.98 8.68 7.26
CA ALA A 150 -14.35 8.32 6.88
C ALA A 150 -15.26 7.96 8.08
N GLY A 151 -14.69 7.79 9.29
CA GLY A 151 -15.42 7.28 10.45
C GLY A 151 -15.97 5.85 10.27
N GLN A 152 -15.40 5.09 9.33
CA GLN A 152 -15.89 3.76 8.94
C GLN A 152 -14.75 2.73 8.97
N PRO A 153 -14.51 2.10 10.13
CA PRO A 153 -13.59 0.96 10.26
C PRO A 153 -13.82 -0.13 9.20
N GLY A 154 -12.78 -0.47 8.42
CA GLY A 154 -12.81 -1.48 7.37
C GLY A 154 -13.53 -1.04 6.08
N GLY A 155 -13.85 0.25 5.94
CA GLY A 155 -14.50 0.80 4.75
C GLY A 155 -13.62 0.66 3.51
N ILE A 156 -12.34 1.00 3.62
CA ILE A 156 -11.40 0.94 2.50
C ILE A 156 -11.17 -0.48 1.99
N ASP A 157 -11.16 -1.50 2.86
CA ASP A 157 -11.06 -2.90 2.45
C ASP A 157 -12.26 -3.33 1.60
N ARG A 158 -13.46 -2.90 1.99
CA ARG A 158 -14.67 -3.17 1.20
C ARG A 158 -14.57 -2.50 -0.18
N THR A 159 -14.22 -1.22 -0.23
CA THR A 159 -14.08 -0.46 -1.48
C THR A 159 -13.05 -1.11 -2.41
N MET A 160 -11.88 -1.48 -1.89
CA MET A 160 -10.83 -2.11 -2.69
C MET A 160 -11.29 -3.46 -3.26
N ARG A 161 -12.00 -4.26 -2.47
CA ARG A 161 -12.57 -5.54 -2.94
C ARG A 161 -13.61 -5.35 -4.03
N GLU A 162 -14.58 -4.46 -3.82
CA GLU A 162 -15.61 -4.14 -4.81
C GLU A 162 -14.98 -3.65 -6.12
N THR A 163 -13.91 -2.85 -6.03
CA THR A 163 -13.13 -2.38 -7.17
C THR A 163 -12.46 -3.54 -7.90
N PHE A 164 -11.79 -4.45 -7.18
CA PHE A 164 -11.17 -5.62 -7.79
C PHE A 164 -12.20 -6.58 -8.41
N ASP A 165 -13.33 -6.82 -7.75
CA ASP A 165 -14.39 -7.68 -8.26
C ASP A 165 -15.01 -7.09 -9.54
N SER A 166 -15.25 -5.78 -9.56
CA SER A 166 -15.75 -5.08 -10.76
C SER A 166 -14.76 -5.16 -11.93
N LEU A 167 -13.46 -5.00 -11.68
CA LEU A 167 -12.41 -5.15 -12.70
C LEU A 167 -12.26 -6.59 -13.19
N ALA A 168 -12.60 -7.59 -12.37
CA ALA A 168 -12.61 -9.00 -12.81
C ALA A 168 -13.86 -9.33 -13.63
N ALA A 169 -15.01 -8.73 -13.33
CA ALA A 169 -16.26 -8.95 -14.05
C ALA A 169 -16.32 -8.26 -15.42
N GLY A 170 -15.50 -7.22 -15.62
CA GLY A 170 -15.39 -6.49 -16.89
C GLY A 170 -14.36 -7.05 -17.89
N GLN A 171 -13.70 -8.16 -17.55
CA GLN A 171 -12.77 -8.92 -18.42
C GLN A 171 -13.46 -10.17 -18.98
#